data_AF-A0A2J8AD92-F1
#
_entry.id   AF-A0A2J8AD92-F1
#
_cell.length_a   1.000
_cell.length_b   1.000
_cell.length_c   1.000
_cell.angle_alpha   90.00
_cell.angle_beta   90.00
_cell.angle_gamma   90.00
#
_symmetry.space_group_name_H-M   'P 1'
#
loop_
_entity.id
_entity.type
_entity.pdbx_description
1 polymer ?
#
loop_
_entity_poly.entity_id
_entity_poly.type
_entity_poly.pdbx_seq_one_letter_code
_entity_poly.pdbx_strand_id
1 'polypeptide(L)'
;MTKVELLPIGARFNFRPPAADPPVLLSGLRVVASSHTLGVTFSDFPSTPYPWAERVAAVEDTLGRVARLPLSTFGRAFAASGYALSRSLYHAEFAGLPTGPQLNRLRQTTTALVDRALSPAAYTANPHARLVGVGAACMPAPPALGGFSLLPLVEHVRGRHAALAARCLTGACPGLGSFQPPWALVALALLRHIHHAATPLCLLTARVLPAQGARRASVLVLGRPVPSTCPALIQLASAFSALPPPLILPSPALEPGPWCFNMPLWGNPFLPGATAGQSLEADFADLAGIRGFNTVGMAVRCCAAMTALLLTAPITPPGQPVNPAVARHLTLAYHATVLRGILQVEPAALPPALRSFPTALARFIALHPRLPPAWCAAAGVVANVPGGAAAAPAAPVVWSLLLRHLGWRLGTTVIPLLTLTVKQATPRHRLPRRLWDECKRLASGVGAPEQRRA
;
A
#
# COMPACT_ATOMS: atom_id res chain seq x y z
N MET A 1 -26.72 32.12 -13.78
CA MET A 1 -25.53 31.24 -13.89
C MET A 1 -25.88 29.88 -13.29
N THR A 2 -25.88 28.82 -14.09
CA THR A 2 -26.14 27.45 -13.61
C THR A 2 -24.97 27.00 -12.72
N LYS A 3 -25.28 26.51 -11.52
CA LYS A 3 -24.30 26.00 -10.53
C LYS A 3 -23.69 24.64 -10.92
N VAL A 4 -23.98 24.18 -12.15
CA VAL A 4 -23.66 22.85 -12.64
C VAL A 4 -22.69 23.00 -13.81
N GLU A 5 -21.50 22.45 -13.62
CA GLU A 5 -20.42 22.43 -14.61
C GLU A 5 -20.11 20.98 -14.97
N LEU A 6 -19.67 20.75 -16.21
CA LEU A 6 -19.25 19.45 -16.70
C LEU A 6 -17.73 19.31 -16.59
N LEU A 7 -17.27 18.30 -15.88
CA LEU A 7 -15.86 17.89 -15.86
C LEU A 7 -15.69 16.69 -16.81
N PRO A 8 -14.89 16.81 -17.89
CA PRO A 8 -14.59 15.66 -18.74
C PRO A 8 -13.75 14.65 -17.95
N ILE A 9 -14.12 13.37 -18.04
CA ILE A 9 -13.41 12.25 -17.38
C ILE A 9 -12.87 11.27 -18.42
N GLY A 10 -11.56 11.01 -18.42
CA GLY A 10 -10.90 9.91 -19.12
C GLY A 10 -10.13 10.27 -20.40
N ALA A 11 -9.17 9.39 -20.76
CA ALA A 11 -8.16 9.58 -21.81
C ALA A 11 -8.69 9.77 -23.25
N ARG A 12 -9.99 9.60 -23.50
CA ARG A 12 -10.59 9.81 -24.83
C ARG A 12 -10.86 11.28 -25.12
N PHE A 13 -10.87 12.13 -24.10
CA PHE A 13 -10.90 13.56 -24.30
C PHE A 13 -9.45 14.06 -24.38
N ASN A 14 -8.94 14.23 -25.60
CA ASN A 14 -7.83 15.16 -25.90
C ASN A 14 -8.29 16.61 -25.66
N PHE A 15 -9.06 16.85 -24.61
CA PHE A 15 -9.60 18.13 -24.24
C PHE A 15 -8.51 18.87 -23.48
N ARG A 16 -7.66 19.55 -24.25
CA ARG A 16 -6.83 20.62 -23.71
C ARG A 16 -7.75 21.84 -23.63
N PRO A 17 -8.08 22.36 -22.43
CA PRO A 17 -8.85 23.60 -22.35
C PRO A 17 -8.05 24.68 -23.10
N PRO A 18 -8.63 25.35 -24.10
CA PRO A 18 -7.97 26.50 -24.72
C PRO A 18 -7.70 27.53 -23.62
N ALA A 19 -6.49 28.07 -23.59
CA ALA A 19 -6.10 29.06 -22.59
C ALA A 19 -6.82 30.43 -22.77
N ALA A 20 -7.65 30.60 -23.80
CA ALA A 20 -8.46 31.80 -24.05
C ALA A 20 -9.64 31.48 -25.00
N ASP A 21 -10.82 32.05 -24.69
CA ASP A 21 -12.08 32.17 -25.47
C ASP A 21 -12.89 30.92 -25.93
N PRO A 22 -14.21 31.09 -26.16
CA PRO A 22 -15.28 31.14 -25.15
C PRO A 22 -15.49 29.77 -24.46
N PRO A 23 -16.21 29.71 -23.32
CA PRO A 23 -16.44 28.45 -22.61
C PRO A 23 -17.12 27.43 -23.52
N VAL A 24 -16.51 26.25 -23.68
CA VAL A 24 -17.12 25.13 -24.39
C VAL A 24 -18.39 24.75 -23.64
N LEU A 25 -19.54 24.92 -24.32
CA LEU A 25 -20.84 24.52 -23.81
C LEU A 25 -21.23 23.18 -24.44
N LEU A 26 -21.53 22.18 -23.62
CA LEU A 26 -22.07 20.91 -24.08
C LEU A 26 -23.49 20.78 -23.53
N SER A 27 -24.48 20.80 -24.42
CA SER A 27 -25.90 20.85 -24.06
C SER A 27 -26.25 21.98 -23.08
N GLY A 28 -25.66 23.17 -23.27
CA GLY A 28 -25.88 24.34 -22.41
C GLY A 28 -25.13 24.34 -21.08
N LEU A 29 -24.32 23.30 -20.79
CA LEU A 29 -23.50 23.23 -19.59
C LEU A 29 -22.04 23.59 -19.89
N ARG A 30 -21.45 24.40 -19.00
CA ARG A 30 -20.04 24.79 -19.10
C ARG A 30 -19.13 23.61 -18.84
N VAL A 31 -18.28 23.29 -19.81
CA VAL A 31 -17.19 22.32 -19.63
C VAL A 31 -16.01 23.02 -18.97
N VAL A 32 -15.53 22.45 -17.87
CA VAL A 32 -14.41 22.98 -17.06
C VAL A 32 -13.26 21.98 -16.97
N ALA A 33 -12.04 22.50 -16.79
CA ALA A 33 -10.84 21.69 -16.60
C ALA A 33 -10.69 21.17 -15.16
N SER A 34 -11.33 21.87 -14.22
CA SER A 34 -11.31 21.58 -12.79
C SER A 34 -12.61 22.06 -12.18
N SER A 35 -13.12 21.33 -11.20
CA SER A 35 -14.30 21.70 -10.44
C SER A 35 -13.98 21.74 -8.95
N HIS A 36 -14.64 22.63 -8.20
CA HIS A 36 -14.45 22.76 -6.76
C HIS A 36 -15.76 22.51 -6.02
N THR A 37 -15.78 21.47 -5.18
CA THR A 37 -16.94 21.17 -4.32
C THR A 37 -16.50 20.68 -2.95
N LEU A 38 -17.27 21.01 -1.92
CA LEU A 38 -16.98 20.68 -0.52
C LEU A 38 -15.58 21.11 -0.02
N GLY A 39 -14.94 22.11 -0.64
CA GLY A 39 -13.59 22.54 -0.26
C GLY A 39 -12.46 21.70 -0.89
N VAL A 40 -12.77 20.88 -1.90
CA VAL A 40 -11.82 20.05 -2.65
C VAL A 40 -11.92 20.40 -4.14
N THR A 41 -10.77 20.53 -4.78
CA THR A 41 -10.66 20.72 -6.23
C THR A 41 -10.39 19.36 -6.89
N PHE A 42 -11.18 19.03 -7.90
CA PHE A 42 -11.05 17.82 -8.72
C PHE A 42 -10.69 18.23 -10.15
N SER A 43 -9.76 17.51 -10.77
CA SER A 43 -9.36 17.72 -12.17
C SER A 43 -8.88 16.41 -12.78
N ASP A 44 -9.03 16.32 -14.10
CA ASP A 44 -8.62 15.16 -14.89
C ASP A 44 -7.15 15.20 -15.33
N PHE A 45 -6.54 16.38 -15.23
CA PHE A 45 -5.13 16.64 -15.52
C PHE A 45 -4.37 16.90 -14.22
N PRO A 46 -3.03 16.74 -14.21
CA PRO A 46 -2.20 17.13 -13.07
C PRO A 46 -2.54 18.57 -12.68
N SER A 47 -3.19 18.71 -11.53
CA SER A 47 -3.66 19.98 -11.02
C SER A 47 -2.48 20.86 -10.62
N THR A 48 -2.75 22.16 -10.48
CA THR A 48 -1.91 23.01 -9.65
C THR A 48 -1.70 22.37 -8.27
N PRO A 49 -0.50 22.52 -7.66
CA PRO A 49 -0.24 22.01 -6.33
C PRO A 49 -1.29 22.50 -5.33
N TYR A 50 -1.75 21.62 -4.45
CA TYR A 50 -2.69 22.00 -3.40
C TYR A 50 -2.12 23.15 -2.55
N PRO A 51 -2.87 24.23 -2.24
CA PRO A 51 -2.37 25.45 -1.60
C PRO A 51 -2.09 25.25 -0.11
N TRP A 52 -1.13 24.39 0.22
CA TRP A 52 -0.75 24.07 1.59
C TRP A 52 -0.24 25.28 2.37
N ALA A 53 0.36 26.28 1.70
CA ALA A 53 0.86 27.48 2.35
C ALA A 53 -0.26 28.27 3.06
N GLU A 54 -1.37 28.50 2.37
CA GLU A 54 -2.54 29.18 2.93
C GLU A 54 -3.16 28.39 4.08
N ARG A 55 -3.24 27.06 3.93
CA ARG A 55 -3.78 26.19 4.99
C ARG A 55 -2.90 26.20 6.23
N VAL A 56 -1.58 26.14 6.08
CA VAL A 56 -0.62 26.22 7.19
C VAL A 56 -0.74 27.58 7.89
N ALA A 57 -0.82 28.69 7.14
CA ALA A 57 -1.02 30.01 7.73
C ALA A 57 -2.31 30.11 8.55
N ALA A 58 -3.41 29.52 8.07
CA ALA A 58 -4.67 29.49 8.81
C ALA A 58 -4.59 28.66 10.12
N VAL A 59 -3.80 27.57 10.11
CA VAL A 59 -3.51 26.80 11.33
C VAL A 59 -2.71 27.67 12.30
N GLU A 60 -1.66 28.34 11.83
CA GLU A 60 -0.80 29.19 12.66
C GLU A 60 -1.55 30.37 13.29
N ASP A 61 -2.43 31.03 12.54
CA ASP A 61 -3.32 32.07 13.09
C ASP A 61 -4.19 31.52 14.24
N THR A 62 -4.71 30.31 14.08
CA THR A 62 -5.50 29.64 15.12
C THR A 62 -4.63 29.32 16.35
N LEU A 63 -3.41 28.82 16.15
CA LEU A 63 -2.47 28.58 17.24
C LEU A 63 -2.10 29.89 17.96
N GLY A 64 -1.96 30.99 17.23
CA GLY A 64 -1.74 32.33 17.81
C GLY A 64 -2.89 32.79 18.68
N ARG A 65 -4.14 32.49 18.30
CA ARG A 65 -5.33 32.72 19.15
C ARG A 65 -5.34 31.82 20.38
N VAL A 66 -5.05 30.53 20.23
CA VAL A 66 -5.00 29.57 21.36
C VAL A 66 -3.92 29.95 22.38
N ALA A 67 -2.77 30.47 21.94
CA ALA A 67 -1.69 30.91 22.82
C ALA A 67 -2.11 32.04 23.79
N ARG A 68 -3.15 32.82 23.44
CA ARG A 68 -3.66 33.91 24.28
C ARG A 68 -4.69 33.45 25.32
N LEU A 69 -5.13 32.20 25.26
CA LEU A 69 -6.11 31.65 26.20
C LEU A 69 -5.39 31.14 27.47
N PRO A 70 -5.97 31.32 28.66
CA PRO A 70 -5.40 30.83 29.92
C PRO A 70 -5.61 29.31 30.08
N LEU A 71 -5.00 28.53 29.19
CA LEU A 71 -5.15 27.07 29.13
C LEU A 71 -3.95 26.38 29.77
N SER A 72 -4.22 25.27 30.46
CA SER A 72 -3.19 24.32 30.88
C SER A 72 -2.49 23.68 29.68
N THR A 73 -1.36 22.99 29.89
CA THR A 73 -0.67 22.23 28.84
C THR A 73 -1.59 21.26 28.10
N PHE A 74 -2.43 20.52 28.83
CA PHE A 74 -3.43 19.63 28.24
C PHE A 74 -4.51 20.41 27.47
N GLY A 75 -5.00 21.52 28.03
CA GLY A 75 -5.97 22.39 27.34
C GLY A 75 -5.41 22.95 26.02
N ARG A 76 -4.14 23.36 25.99
CA ARG A 76 -3.46 23.80 24.76
C ARG A 76 -3.32 22.68 23.74
N ALA A 77 -2.94 21.47 24.19
CA ALA A 77 -2.83 20.30 23.30
C ALA A 77 -4.18 19.90 22.70
N PHE A 78 -5.23 19.90 23.51
CA PHE A 78 -6.60 19.66 23.05
C PHE A 78 -7.05 20.73 22.06
N ALA A 79 -6.86 22.02 22.37
CA ALA A 79 -7.26 23.12 21.50
C ALA A 79 -6.47 23.15 20.18
N ALA A 80 -5.16 22.91 20.23
CA ALA A 80 -4.32 22.79 19.03
C ALA A 80 -4.78 21.63 18.14
N SER A 81 -5.14 20.49 18.73
CA SER A 81 -5.62 19.31 17.99
C SER A 81 -7.02 19.53 17.40
N GLY A 82 -7.96 19.99 18.23
CA GLY A 82 -9.38 20.08 17.91
C GLY A 82 -9.76 21.28 17.05
N TYR A 83 -9.04 22.41 17.17
CA TYR A 83 -9.40 23.65 16.47
C TYR A 83 -8.37 24.10 15.43
N ALA A 84 -7.07 23.83 15.63
CA ALA A 84 -6.05 24.24 14.68
C ALA A 84 -5.76 23.12 13.67
N LEU A 85 -5.25 21.97 14.12
CA LEU A 85 -4.86 20.85 13.25
C LEU A 85 -6.04 20.20 12.53
N SER A 86 -7.21 20.14 13.16
CA SER A 86 -8.45 19.59 12.56
C SER A 86 -8.81 20.26 11.23
N ARG A 87 -8.50 21.56 11.06
CA ARG A 87 -8.72 22.33 9.82
C ARG A 87 -7.97 21.76 8.62
N SER A 88 -6.85 21.07 8.87
CA SER A 88 -6.03 20.47 7.82
C SER A 88 -6.39 19.01 7.53
N LEU A 89 -7.09 18.32 8.44
CA LEU A 89 -7.33 16.88 8.33
C LEU A 89 -8.21 16.50 7.14
N TYR A 90 -9.27 17.28 6.90
CA TYR A 90 -10.16 17.07 5.77
C TYR A 90 -9.40 17.17 4.45
N HIS A 91 -8.57 18.21 4.30
CA HIS A 91 -7.79 18.42 3.09
C HIS A 91 -6.65 17.42 2.94
N ALA A 92 -6.02 17.01 4.04
CA ALA A 92 -4.95 16.01 4.02
C ALA A 92 -5.43 14.62 3.56
N GLU A 93 -6.72 14.33 3.72
CA GLU A 93 -7.32 13.09 3.21
C GLU A 93 -7.23 13.00 1.69
N PHE A 94 -7.45 14.11 0.96
CA PHE A 94 -7.45 14.14 -0.50
C PHE A 94 -6.12 14.59 -1.09
N ALA A 95 -5.49 15.61 -0.51
CA ALA A 95 -4.25 16.21 -1.03
C ALA A 95 -2.97 15.57 -0.48
N GLY A 96 -3.08 14.65 0.48
CA GLY A 96 -1.93 14.07 1.18
C GLY A 96 -1.35 15.03 2.22
N LEU A 97 -0.12 14.79 2.68
CA LEU A 97 0.54 15.68 3.63
C LEU A 97 1.19 16.90 2.93
N PRO A 98 1.34 18.04 3.63
CA PRO A 98 2.11 19.17 3.14
C PRO A 98 3.58 18.80 2.89
N THR A 99 4.29 19.69 2.18
CA THR A 99 5.73 19.52 1.92
C THR A 99 6.54 19.41 3.21
N GLY A 100 7.73 18.80 3.15
CA GLY A 100 8.62 18.63 4.31
C GLY A 100 8.83 19.89 5.15
N PRO A 101 9.16 21.06 4.55
CA PRO A 101 9.33 22.31 5.28
C PRO A 101 8.05 22.77 6.00
N GLN A 102 6.91 22.75 5.30
CA GLN A 102 5.61 23.13 5.86
C GLN A 102 5.18 22.20 7.00
N LEU A 103 5.38 20.89 6.83
CA LEU A 103 5.06 19.89 7.82
C LEU A 103 5.93 20.02 9.08
N ASN A 104 7.23 20.27 8.90
CA ASN A 104 8.16 20.49 10.01
C ASN A 104 7.78 21.76 10.80
N ARG A 105 7.42 22.83 10.09
CA ARG A 105 6.93 24.08 10.70
C ARG A 105 5.66 23.86 11.53
N LEU A 106 4.67 23.13 10.99
CA LEU A 106 3.47 22.73 11.75
C LEU A 106 3.84 21.94 13.02
N ARG A 107 4.68 20.91 12.91
CA ARG A 107 5.09 20.07 14.06
C ARG A 107 5.79 20.89 15.14
N GLN A 108 6.71 21.77 14.75
CA GLN A 108 7.48 22.60 15.68
C GLN A 108 6.58 23.59 16.40
N THR A 109 5.75 24.34 15.67
CA THR A 109 4.86 25.36 16.25
C THR A 109 3.80 24.76 17.16
N THR A 110 3.19 23.62 16.80
CA THR A 110 2.23 22.94 17.69
C THR A 110 2.88 22.37 18.94
N THR A 111 4.08 21.80 18.81
CA THR A 111 4.84 21.29 19.96
C THR A 111 5.23 22.43 20.89
N ALA A 112 5.75 23.54 20.34
CA ALA A 112 6.14 24.71 21.11
C ALA A 112 4.94 25.37 21.84
N LEU A 113 3.75 25.39 21.22
CA LEU A 113 2.54 25.87 21.88
C LEU A 113 2.18 25.00 23.09
N VAL A 114 2.22 23.68 22.95
CA VAL A 114 1.89 22.78 24.06
C VAL A 114 2.94 22.89 25.16
N ASP A 115 4.21 22.72 24.80
CA ASP A 115 5.30 22.67 25.77
C ASP A 115 5.54 24.00 26.47
N ARG A 116 5.48 25.12 25.72
CA ARG A 116 6.00 26.43 26.15
C ARG A 116 5.00 27.58 26.07
N ALA A 117 3.75 27.31 25.68
CA ALA A 117 2.73 28.32 25.41
C ALA A 117 3.15 29.37 24.36
N LEU A 118 4.09 29.04 23.47
CA LEU A 118 4.54 29.96 22.44
C LEU A 118 3.57 29.97 21.26
N SER A 119 3.17 31.18 20.85
CA SER A 119 2.53 31.37 19.54
C SER A 119 3.55 31.12 18.41
N PRO A 120 3.10 30.87 17.17
CA PRO A 120 4.02 30.71 16.04
C PRO A 120 4.98 31.89 15.87
N ALA A 121 4.48 33.13 15.98
CA ALA A 121 5.32 34.33 15.89
C ALA A 121 6.34 34.42 17.03
N ALA A 122 5.94 34.12 18.27
CA ALA A 122 6.84 34.12 19.41
C ALA A 122 7.93 33.03 19.29
N TYR A 123 7.57 31.86 18.78
CA TYR A 123 8.52 30.78 18.50
C TYR A 123 9.50 31.15 17.38
N THR A 124 9.03 31.81 16.31
CA THR A 124 9.91 32.29 15.23
C THR A 124 10.89 33.36 15.73
N ALA A 125 10.41 34.30 16.54
CA ALA A 125 11.24 35.38 17.09
C ALA A 125 12.30 34.87 18.09
N ASN A 126 11.96 33.84 18.87
CA ASN A 126 12.91 33.23 19.80
C ASN A 126 12.65 31.71 19.99
N PRO A 127 13.22 30.86 19.12
CA PRO A 127 12.99 29.40 19.16
C PRO A 127 13.60 28.73 20.42
N HIS A 128 14.49 29.43 21.11
CA HIS A 128 15.19 28.99 22.32
C HIS A 128 14.66 29.66 23.60
N ALA A 129 13.54 30.39 23.54
CA ALA A 129 12.96 31.03 24.70
C ALA A 129 12.78 30.05 25.89
N ARG A 130 13.14 30.53 27.10
CA ARG A 130 13.37 29.76 28.33
C ARG A 130 12.17 28.92 28.80
N LEU A 131 12.47 27.87 29.56
CA LEU A 131 11.57 26.81 30.06
C LEU A 131 10.35 27.36 30.84
N VAL A 132 9.17 27.18 30.27
CA VAL A 132 7.90 27.20 31.03
C VAL A 132 7.15 25.93 30.63
N GLY A 133 7.15 24.91 31.48
CA GLY A 133 6.58 23.58 31.19
C GLY A 133 7.38 22.44 31.83
N VAL A 134 6.86 21.22 31.75
CA VAL A 134 7.55 20.00 32.18
C VAL A 134 8.66 19.69 31.17
N GLY A 135 9.90 19.55 31.61
CA GLY A 135 11.02 19.22 30.73
C GLY A 135 10.80 17.89 30.01
N ALA A 136 11.27 17.76 28.76
CA ALA A 136 11.03 16.55 27.94
C ALA A 136 11.52 15.25 28.58
N ALA A 137 12.60 15.30 29.36
CA ALA A 137 13.09 14.17 30.14
C ALA A 137 12.13 13.71 31.27
N CYS A 138 11.24 14.61 31.72
CA CYS A 138 10.25 14.35 32.76
C CYS A 138 8.86 13.98 32.20
N MET A 139 8.72 13.92 30.87
CA MET A 139 7.46 13.57 30.19
C MET A 139 7.50 12.10 29.75
N PRO A 140 6.62 11.21 30.27
CA PRO A 140 6.53 9.82 29.81
C PRO A 140 6.29 9.71 28.30
N ALA A 141 5.66 10.72 27.69
CA ALA A 141 5.58 10.91 26.26
C ALA A 141 5.60 12.42 25.92
N PRO A 142 6.55 12.92 25.11
CA PRO A 142 6.59 14.33 24.70
C PRO A 142 5.49 14.66 23.67
N PRO A 143 5.00 15.92 23.58
CA PRO A 143 3.99 16.30 22.58
C PRO A 143 4.41 16.09 21.13
N ALA A 144 5.70 16.15 20.81
CA ALA A 144 6.20 15.80 19.47
C ALA A 144 5.89 14.36 19.05
N LEU A 145 5.72 13.46 20.04
CA LEU A 145 5.26 12.09 19.89
C LEU A 145 3.79 11.94 20.29
N GLY A 146 3.06 13.05 20.35
CA GLY A 146 1.68 13.24 20.78
C GLY A 146 1.33 12.75 22.18
N GLY A 147 2.21 13.03 23.14
CA GLY A 147 1.83 13.17 24.55
C GLY A 147 0.88 14.34 24.78
N PHE A 148 0.32 14.43 25.99
CA PHE A 148 -0.73 15.41 26.36
C PHE A 148 -1.96 15.39 25.44
N SER A 149 -2.18 14.29 24.71
CA SER A 149 -3.21 14.15 23.68
C SER A 149 -3.04 15.10 22.48
N LEU A 150 -1.82 15.63 22.24
CA LEU A 150 -1.55 16.35 21.00
C LEU A 150 -1.62 15.39 19.81
N LEU A 151 -2.38 15.78 18.78
CA LEU A 151 -2.60 14.95 17.61
C LEU A 151 -1.28 14.74 16.83
N PRO A 152 -0.83 13.49 16.61
CA PRO A 152 0.31 13.20 15.75
C PRO A 152 -0.13 13.33 14.28
N LEU A 153 -0.07 14.53 13.72
CA LEU A 153 -0.69 14.85 12.42
C LEU A 153 -0.32 13.84 11.32
N VAL A 154 0.97 13.52 11.17
CA VAL A 154 1.48 12.63 10.11
C VAL A 154 0.91 11.23 10.26
N GLU A 155 1.04 10.67 11.45
CA GLU A 155 0.60 9.33 11.80
C GLU A 155 -0.91 9.21 11.73
N HIS A 156 -1.64 10.26 12.11
CA HIS A 156 -3.08 10.30 12.03
C HIS A 156 -3.55 10.30 10.56
N VAL A 157 -2.97 11.16 9.71
CA VAL A 157 -3.32 11.19 8.28
C VAL A 157 -2.98 9.88 7.60
N ARG A 158 -1.79 9.30 7.86
CA ARG A 158 -1.43 7.96 7.35
C ARG A 158 -2.39 6.89 7.84
N GLY A 159 -2.82 6.96 9.10
CA GLY A 159 -3.82 6.06 9.67
C GLY A 159 -5.20 6.20 9.00
N ARG A 160 -5.58 7.41 8.59
CA ARG A 160 -6.80 7.64 7.78
C ARG A 160 -6.67 7.00 6.40
N HIS A 161 -5.53 7.17 5.74
CA HIS A 161 -5.27 6.54 4.44
C HIS A 161 -5.27 5.01 4.55
N ALA A 162 -4.68 4.44 5.60
CA ALA A 162 -4.69 2.99 5.84
C ALA A 162 -6.12 2.46 6.07
N ALA A 163 -6.94 3.18 6.86
CA ALA A 163 -8.35 2.84 7.03
C ALA A 163 -9.15 2.97 5.73
N LEU A 164 -8.86 3.98 4.90
CA LEU A 164 -9.46 4.11 3.57
C LEU A 164 -9.05 2.97 2.63
N ALA A 165 -7.78 2.57 2.64
CA ALA A 165 -7.29 1.44 1.87
C ALA A 165 -7.92 0.11 2.34
N ALA A 166 -8.10 -0.10 3.64
CA ALA A 166 -8.86 -1.24 4.17
C ALA A 166 -10.32 -1.23 3.67
N ARG A 167 -10.99 -0.07 3.66
CA ARG A 167 -12.33 0.06 3.07
C ARG A 167 -12.34 -0.19 1.56
N CYS A 168 -11.28 0.21 0.85
CA CYS A 168 -11.11 -0.10 -0.57
C CYS A 168 -11.06 -1.61 -0.79
N LEU A 169 -10.32 -2.34 0.05
CA LEU A 169 -10.25 -3.81 -0.01
C LEU A 169 -11.63 -4.45 0.23
N THR A 170 -12.34 -4.00 1.26
CA THR A 170 -13.71 -4.45 1.57
C THR A 170 -14.68 -4.16 0.42
N GLY A 171 -14.58 -3.00 -0.21
CA GLY A 171 -15.46 -2.58 -1.30
C GLY A 171 -15.13 -3.22 -2.65
N ALA A 172 -13.86 -3.53 -2.92
CA ALA A 172 -13.42 -4.12 -4.18
C ALA A 172 -13.60 -5.64 -4.24
N CYS A 173 -13.73 -6.32 -3.10
CA CYS A 173 -13.80 -7.77 -3.02
C CYS A 173 -15.22 -8.24 -2.64
N PRO A 174 -15.82 -9.17 -3.41
CA PRO A 174 -17.20 -9.60 -3.18
C PRO A 174 -17.35 -10.39 -1.87
N GLY A 175 -18.43 -10.15 -1.13
CA GLY A 175 -18.72 -10.84 0.13
C GLY A 175 -17.93 -10.35 1.34
N LEU A 176 -17.16 -9.25 1.23
CA LEU A 176 -16.56 -8.57 2.38
C LEU A 176 -17.41 -7.39 2.90
N GLY A 177 -18.16 -6.73 2.01
CA GLY A 177 -19.08 -5.65 2.35
C GLY A 177 -20.49 -5.91 1.81
N SER A 178 -21.48 -5.21 2.37
CA SER A 178 -22.86 -5.20 1.87
C SER A 178 -23.02 -4.36 0.58
N PHE A 179 -22.03 -3.52 0.27
CA PHE A 179 -22.04 -2.63 -0.89
C PHE A 179 -20.65 -2.55 -1.51
N GLN A 180 -20.59 -2.60 -2.85
CA GLN A 180 -19.36 -2.40 -3.62
C GLN A 180 -19.35 -0.99 -4.22
N PRO A 181 -18.68 -0.03 -3.58
CA PRO A 181 -18.66 1.33 -4.08
C PRO A 181 -17.90 1.42 -5.42
N PRO A 182 -18.40 2.17 -6.41
CA PRO A 182 -17.77 2.29 -7.73
C PRO A 182 -16.29 2.71 -7.67
N TRP A 183 -15.92 3.60 -6.75
CA TRP A 183 -14.54 4.06 -6.61
C TRP A 183 -13.56 2.94 -6.24
N ALA A 184 -13.99 1.93 -5.48
CA ALA A 184 -13.14 0.80 -5.11
C ALA A 184 -12.90 -0.13 -6.31
N LEU A 185 -13.91 -0.31 -7.15
CA LEU A 185 -13.79 -1.05 -8.42
C LEU A 185 -12.89 -0.32 -9.40
N VAL A 186 -13.00 1.01 -9.49
CA VAL A 186 -12.09 1.85 -10.29
C VAL A 186 -10.65 1.73 -9.79
N ALA A 187 -10.41 1.78 -8.48
CA ALA A 187 -9.08 1.60 -7.92
C ALA A 187 -8.47 0.24 -8.31
N LEU A 188 -9.26 -0.84 -8.26
CA LEU A 188 -8.83 -2.16 -8.74
C LEU A 188 -8.54 -2.18 -10.25
N ALA A 189 -9.37 -1.53 -11.06
CA ALA A 189 -9.15 -1.43 -12.51
C ALA A 189 -7.83 -0.69 -12.81
N LEU A 190 -7.54 0.39 -12.08
CA LEU A 190 -6.29 1.14 -12.20
C LEU A 190 -5.07 0.32 -11.76
N LEU A 191 -5.17 -0.47 -10.69
CA LEU A 191 -4.11 -1.41 -10.30
C LEU A 191 -3.81 -2.40 -11.43
N ARG A 192 -4.86 -2.96 -12.07
CA ARG A 192 -4.71 -3.88 -13.22
C ARG A 192 -4.15 -3.21 -14.46
N HIS A 193 -4.37 -1.90 -14.61
CA HIS A 193 -3.75 -1.12 -15.68
C HIS A 193 -2.25 -0.92 -15.45
N ILE A 194 -1.80 -0.83 -14.18
CA ILE A 194 -0.38 -0.78 -13.83
C ILE A 194 0.31 -2.11 -14.13
N HIS A 195 -0.32 -3.22 -13.76
CA HIS A 195 0.22 -4.55 -13.98
C HIS A 195 -0.89 -5.59 -14.18
N HIS A 196 -0.77 -6.47 -15.18
CA HIS A 196 -1.81 -7.44 -15.53
C HIS A 196 -2.12 -8.44 -14.41
N ALA A 197 -1.13 -8.73 -13.56
CA ALA A 197 -1.26 -9.60 -12.41
C ALA A 197 -1.70 -8.90 -11.13
N ALA A 198 -1.93 -7.58 -11.16
CA ALA A 198 -2.27 -6.83 -9.95
C ALA A 198 -3.64 -7.26 -9.41
N THR A 199 -3.68 -7.49 -8.10
CA THR A 199 -4.88 -7.81 -7.33
C THR A 199 -5.05 -6.80 -6.21
N PRO A 200 -6.19 -6.76 -5.48
CA PRO A 200 -6.33 -5.89 -4.31
C PRO A 200 -5.24 -6.11 -3.25
N LEU A 201 -4.72 -7.34 -3.11
CA LEU A 201 -3.63 -7.67 -2.18
C LEU A 201 -2.34 -6.88 -2.45
N CYS A 202 -2.15 -6.40 -3.68
CA CYS A 202 -1.01 -5.56 -4.03
C CYS A 202 -0.94 -4.24 -3.24
N LEU A 203 -2.06 -3.76 -2.66
CA LEU A 203 -2.03 -2.61 -1.75
C LEU A 203 -1.23 -2.90 -0.46
N LEU A 204 -1.13 -4.16 -0.05
CA LEU A 204 -0.42 -4.59 1.16
C LEU A 204 1.07 -4.87 0.91
N THR A 205 1.45 -5.08 -0.35
CA THR A 205 2.82 -5.43 -0.78
C THR A 205 3.48 -4.34 -1.61
N ALA A 206 2.74 -3.25 -1.91
CA ALA A 206 3.26 -2.08 -2.60
C ALA A 206 4.48 -1.51 -1.85
N ARG A 207 5.53 -1.20 -2.62
CA ARG A 207 6.80 -0.70 -2.08
C ARG A 207 6.90 0.80 -2.27
N VAL A 208 7.26 1.50 -1.20
CA VAL A 208 7.59 2.93 -1.28
C VAL A 208 9.10 3.08 -1.35
N LEU A 209 9.58 3.59 -2.48
CA LEU A 209 10.97 4.00 -2.63
C LEU A 209 11.10 5.45 -2.17
N PRO A 210 12.00 5.74 -1.20
CA PRO A 210 12.21 7.09 -0.74
C PRO A 210 12.75 7.98 -1.87
N ALA A 211 12.53 9.28 -1.76
CA ALA A 211 13.16 10.25 -2.65
C ALA A 211 14.70 10.15 -2.53
N GLN A 212 15.39 10.18 -3.66
CA GLN A 212 16.86 10.15 -3.73
C GLN A 212 17.34 11.29 -4.64
N GLY A 213 18.02 12.27 -4.05
CA GLY A 213 18.44 13.49 -4.75
C GLY A 213 17.25 14.21 -5.40
N ALA A 214 17.31 14.42 -6.71
CA ALA A 214 16.24 15.05 -7.48
C ALA A 214 15.04 14.12 -7.78
N ARG A 215 15.15 12.79 -7.56
CA ARG A 215 14.06 11.86 -7.81
C ARG A 215 13.03 11.92 -6.68
N ARG A 216 11.77 12.16 -7.04
CA ARG A 216 10.63 12.09 -6.12
C ARG A 216 10.45 10.67 -5.59
N ALA A 217 9.90 10.54 -4.39
CA ALA A 217 9.49 9.25 -3.86
C ALA A 217 8.52 8.57 -4.84
N SER A 218 8.65 7.26 -5.01
CA SER A 218 7.82 6.49 -5.94
C SER A 218 7.19 5.31 -5.24
N VAL A 219 5.97 4.97 -5.65
CA VAL A 219 5.26 3.78 -5.16
C VAL A 219 5.28 2.75 -6.28
N LEU A 220 5.71 1.53 -5.96
CA LEU A 220 5.81 0.43 -6.89
C LEU A 220 4.75 -0.63 -6.56
N VAL A 221 3.98 -1.03 -7.57
CA VAL A 221 3.08 -2.19 -7.53
C VAL A 221 3.66 -3.23 -8.48
N LEU A 222 4.06 -4.39 -7.95
CA LEU A 222 4.71 -5.46 -8.73
C LEU A 222 5.90 -4.94 -9.55
N GLY A 223 6.72 -4.09 -8.94
CA GLY A 223 7.89 -3.48 -9.58
C GLY A 223 7.59 -2.35 -10.58
N ARG A 224 6.32 -2.04 -10.86
CA ARG A 224 5.91 -0.95 -11.77
C ARG A 224 5.53 0.32 -11.01
N PRO A 225 5.99 1.51 -11.43
CA PRO A 225 5.64 2.75 -10.77
C PRO A 225 4.17 3.10 -10.94
N VAL A 226 3.51 3.49 -9.85
CA VAL A 226 2.17 4.07 -9.88
C VAL A 226 2.26 5.44 -10.58
N PRO A 227 1.43 5.72 -11.60
CA PRO A 227 1.46 6.98 -12.32
C PRO A 227 1.25 8.20 -11.41
N SER A 228 2.09 9.22 -11.56
CA SER A 228 1.99 10.49 -10.83
C SER A 228 0.68 11.25 -11.11
N THR A 229 0.03 10.95 -12.23
CA THR A 229 -1.28 11.48 -12.62
C THR A 229 -2.42 10.92 -11.76
N CYS A 230 -2.18 9.89 -10.94
CA CYS A 230 -3.18 9.25 -10.10
C CYS A 230 -2.85 9.40 -8.60
N PRO A 231 -2.89 10.62 -8.02
CA PRO A 231 -2.47 10.86 -6.63
C PRO A 231 -3.27 10.07 -5.60
N ALA A 232 -4.58 9.87 -5.84
CA ALA A 232 -5.41 9.03 -4.97
C ALA A 232 -4.94 7.57 -4.94
N LEU A 233 -4.48 7.02 -6.07
CA LEU A 233 -3.95 5.66 -6.13
C LEU A 233 -2.59 5.56 -5.46
N ILE A 234 -1.73 6.58 -5.59
CA ILE A 234 -0.46 6.68 -4.86
C ILE A 234 -0.71 6.67 -3.35
N GLN A 235 -1.70 7.44 -2.89
CA GLN A 235 -2.08 7.46 -1.47
C GLN A 235 -2.60 6.10 -1.00
N LEU A 236 -3.50 5.47 -1.76
CA LEU A 236 -4.01 4.12 -1.42
C LEU A 236 -2.91 3.06 -1.41
N ALA A 237 -2.04 3.04 -2.42
CA ALA A 237 -0.97 2.04 -2.53
C ALA A 237 0.15 2.26 -1.50
N SER A 238 0.40 3.50 -1.07
CA SER A 238 1.37 3.77 0.01
C SER A 238 0.77 3.68 1.42
N ALA A 239 -0.55 3.58 1.54
CA ALA A 239 -1.25 3.69 2.83
C ALA A 239 -0.76 2.70 3.90
N PHE A 240 -0.50 1.46 3.49
CA PHE A 240 -0.02 0.41 4.38
C PHE A 240 1.49 0.43 4.61
N SER A 241 2.26 1.15 3.79
CA SER A 241 3.74 1.11 3.83
C SER A 241 4.33 1.66 5.13
N ALA A 242 3.56 2.48 5.85
CA ALA A 242 3.97 3.06 7.12
C ALA A 242 3.50 2.22 8.33
N LEU A 243 2.77 1.12 8.11
CA LEU A 243 2.44 0.14 9.12
C LEU A 243 3.42 -1.04 9.06
N PRO A 244 3.60 -1.79 10.16
CA PRO A 244 4.26 -3.09 10.08
C PRO A 244 3.56 -4.00 9.06
N PRO A 245 4.28 -4.90 8.37
CA PRO A 245 3.65 -5.87 7.48
C PRO A 245 2.55 -6.66 8.20
N PRO A 246 1.41 -6.92 7.55
CA PRO A 246 0.34 -7.71 8.15
C PRO A 246 0.82 -9.14 8.40
N LEU A 247 0.34 -9.71 9.50
CA LEU A 247 0.56 -11.10 9.86
C LEU A 247 -0.59 -11.96 9.34
N ILE A 248 -0.29 -13.23 9.08
CA ILE A 248 -1.30 -14.26 8.88
C ILE A 248 -1.87 -14.60 10.26
N LEU A 249 -3.17 -14.40 10.44
CA LEU A 249 -3.88 -14.69 11.68
C LEU A 249 -4.12 -16.21 11.78
N PRO A 250 -3.83 -16.83 12.94
CA PRO A 250 -3.87 -18.30 13.07
C PRO A 250 -5.28 -18.88 13.27
N SER A 251 -6.29 -18.05 13.49
CA SER A 251 -7.66 -18.50 13.75
C SER A 251 -8.66 -17.62 12.98
N PRO A 252 -9.59 -18.24 12.21
CA PRO A 252 -9.61 -19.67 11.86
C PRO A 252 -8.37 -20.08 11.04
N ALA A 253 -8.03 -21.37 11.05
CA ALA A 253 -6.94 -21.89 10.24
C ALA A 253 -7.30 -21.81 8.75
N LEU A 254 -6.36 -21.37 7.92
CA LEU A 254 -6.53 -21.31 6.47
C LEU A 254 -6.19 -22.68 5.85
N GLU A 255 -7.16 -23.59 5.88
CA GLU A 255 -6.98 -24.94 5.36
C GLU A 255 -6.87 -24.97 3.82
N PRO A 256 -5.90 -25.72 3.26
CA PRO A 256 -5.78 -25.90 1.81
C PRO A 256 -7.05 -26.47 1.18
N GLY A 257 -7.41 -25.98 0.01
CA GLY A 257 -8.59 -26.46 -0.71
C GLY A 257 -8.64 -25.99 -2.17
N PRO A 258 -9.77 -26.15 -2.87
CA PRO A 258 -9.89 -25.78 -4.29
C PRO A 258 -9.54 -24.31 -4.60
N TRP A 259 -9.71 -23.43 -3.61
CA TRP A 259 -9.32 -22.02 -3.69
C TRP A 259 -7.82 -21.82 -3.96
N CYS A 260 -6.95 -22.78 -3.59
CA CYS A 260 -5.52 -22.71 -3.82
C CYS A 260 -5.18 -22.58 -5.31
N PHE A 261 -6.03 -23.09 -6.22
CA PHE A 261 -5.81 -22.97 -7.66
C PHE A 261 -5.81 -21.51 -8.16
N ASN A 262 -6.75 -20.69 -7.66
CA ASN A 262 -6.90 -19.27 -8.03
C ASN A 262 -6.20 -18.31 -7.05
N MET A 263 -5.40 -18.84 -6.13
CA MET A 263 -4.54 -18.06 -5.23
C MET A 263 -3.58 -17.17 -6.03
N PRO A 264 -3.56 -15.85 -5.82
CA PRO A 264 -2.60 -14.97 -6.49
C PRO A 264 -1.16 -15.33 -6.14
N LEU A 265 -0.32 -15.42 -7.16
CA LEU A 265 1.11 -15.73 -7.01
C LEU A 265 1.90 -14.48 -6.61
N TRP A 266 1.56 -13.34 -7.21
CA TRP A 266 2.32 -12.09 -7.10
C TRP A 266 1.63 -11.07 -6.20
N GLY A 267 2.42 -10.27 -5.48
CA GLY A 267 1.90 -9.24 -4.59
C GLY A 267 1.06 -9.81 -3.44
N ASN A 268 1.28 -11.08 -3.10
CA ASN A 268 0.54 -11.83 -2.10
C ASN A 268 1.33 -11.88 -0.78
N PRO A 269 0.82 -11.30 0.33
CA PRO A 269 1.48 -11.36 1.64
C PRO A 269 1.76 -12.78 2.17
N PHE A 270 1.02 -13.78 1.67
CA PHE A 270 1.21 -15.18 2.05
C PHE A 270 2.42 -15.85 1.37
N LEU A 271 2.99 -15.21 0.35
CA LEU A 271 4.14 -15.71 -0.40
C LEU A 271 5.28 -14.66 -0.32
N PRO A 272 6.05 -14.65 0.79
CA PRO A 272 7.12 -13.69 0.99
C PRO A 272 8.32 -13.99 0.09
N GLY A 273 9.08 -12.93 -0.23
CA GLY A 273 10.36 -13.03 -0.93
C GLY A 273 11.47 -13.60 -0.03
N ALA A 274 12.66 -13.83 -0.59
CA ALA A 274 13.81 -14.34 0.14
C ALA A 274 14.34 -13.31 1.14
N THR A 275 14.22 -12.03 0.82
CA THR A 275 14.58 -10.92 1.70
C THR A 275 13.39 -10.49 2.56
N ALA A 276 13.61 -10.30 3.86
CA ALA A 276 12.56 -9.83 4.78
C ALA A 276 11.92 -8.53 4.29
N GLY A 277 10.57 -8.51 4.25
CA GLY A 277 9.79 -7.37 3.78
C GLY A 277 9.66 -7.25 2.26
N GLN A 278 10.19 -8.20 1.49
CA GLN A 278 9.92 -8.33 0.06
C GLN A 278 8.86 -9.41 -0.20
N SER A 279 8.22 -9.32 -1.36
CA SER A 279 7.25 -10.30 -1.86
C SER A 279 7.88 -11.18 -2.94
N LEU A 280 7.27 -12.32 -3.25
CA LEU A 280 7.80 -13.33 -4.16
C LEU A 280 8.21 -12.77 -5.53
N GLU A 281 7.52 -11.75 -6.05
CA GLU A 281 7.85 -11.13 -7.34
C GLU A 281 9.22 -10.43 -7.35
N ALA A 282 9.80 -10.11 -6.19
CA ALA A 282 11.15 -9.54 -6.14
C ALA A 282 12.22 -10.56 -6.54
N ASP A 283 12.01 -11.85 -6.21
CA ASP A 283 12.92 -12.95 -6.54
C ASP A 283 12.68 -13.49 -7.97
N PHE A 284 11.45 -13.31 -8.48
CA PHE A 284 10.97 -13.87 -9.76
C PHE A 284 10.34 -12.81 -10.67
N ALA A 285 10.98 -11.64 -10.79
CA ALA A 285 10.46 -10.53 -11.59
C ALA A 285 10.27 -10.88 -13.08
N ASP A 286 11.10 -11.79 -13.60
CA ASP A 286 11.00 -12.35 -14.94
C ASP A 286 9.70 -13.16 -15.13
N LEU A 287 9.37 -14.02 -14.17
CA LEU A 287 8.11 -14.79 -14.18
C LEU A 287 6.90 -13.92 -13.90
N ALA A 288 7.01 -12.93 -13.00
CA ALA A 288 5.93 -11.99 -12.69
C ALA A 288 5.51 -11.15 -13.91
N GLY A 289 6.45 -10.88 -14.81
CA GLY A 289 6.18 -10.17 -16.08
C GLY A 289 5.38 -10.98 -17.11
N ILE A 290 5.24 -12.30 -16.95
CA ILE A 290 4.54 -13.14 -17.92
C ILE A 290 3.04 -12.94 -17.82
N ARG A 291 2.40 -12.54 -18.93
CA ARG A 291 0.94 -12.41 -18.99
C ARG A 291 0.29 -13.79 -18.79
N GLY A 292 -0.73 -13.86 -17.94
CA GLY A 292 -1.46 -15.10 -17.66
C GLY A 292 -0.84 -15.96 -16.55
N PHE A 293 0.44 -15.77 -16.21
CA PHE A 293 1.10 -16.49 -15.13
C PHE A 293 0.86 -15.81 -13.77
N ASN A 294 -0.38 -15.87 -13.26
CA ASN A 294 -0.82 -15.05 -12.13
C ASN A 294 -1.20 -15.83 -10.86
N THR A 295 -1.37 -17.15 -10.95
CA THR A 295 -1.90 -17.96 -9.84
C THR A 295 -1.04 -19.16 -9.52
N VAL A 296 -1.18 -19.68 -8.30
CA VAL A 296 -0.53 -20.93 -7.87
C VAL A 296 -0.95 -22.11 -8.77
N GLY A 297 -2.22 -22.19 -9.18
CA GLY A 297 -2.68 -23.21 -10.13
C GLY A 297 -1.95 -23.16 -11.47
N MET A 298 -1.65 -21.97 -12.00
CA MET A 298 -0.85 -21.84 -13.21
C MET A 298 0.60 -22.27 -12.97
N ALA A 299 1.19 -21.93 -11.82
CA ALA A 299 2.52 -22.43 -11.44
C ALA A 299 2.58 -23.96 -11.40
N VAL A 300 1.62 -24.60 -10.75
CA VAL A 300 1.53 -26.07 -10.66
C VAL A 300 1.38 -26.69 -12.05
N ARG A 301 0.49 -26.18 -12.91
CA ARG A 301 0.31 -26.68 -14.28
C ARG A 301 1.57 -26.54 -15.13
N CYS A 302 2.22 -25.38 -15.08
CA CYS A 302 3.47 -25.15 -15.81
C CYS A 302 4.57 -26.10 -15.31
N CYS A 303 4.77 -26.22 -14.00
CA CYS A 303 5.77 -27.13 -13.44
C CYS A 303 5.50 -28.58 -13.83
N ALA A 304 4.26 -29.05 -13.73
CA ALA A 304 3.88 -30.41 -14.13
C ALA A 304 4.18 -30.69 -15.61
N ALA A 305 3.80 -29.77 -16.51
CA ALA A 305 4.07 -29.90 -17.94
C ALA A 305 5.58 -29.88 -18.24
N MET A 306 6.34 -28.99 -17.59
CA MET A 306 7.79 -28.92 -17.74
C MET A 306 8.49 -30.20 -17.27
N THR A 307 8.05 -30.78 -16.15
CA THR A 307 8.54 -32.07 -15.65
C THR A 307 8.20 -33.21 -16.61
N ALA A 308 6.97 -33.24 -17.15
CA ALA A 308 6.58 -34.23 -18.14
C ALA A 308 7.44 -34.17 -19.42
N LEU A 309 7.75 -32.96 -19.90
CA LEU A 309 8.68 -32.77 -21.02
C LEU A 309 10.09 -33.28 -20.68
N LEU A 310 10.58 -33.01 -19.48
CA LEU A 310 11.89 -33.49 -19.05
C LEU A 310 11.96 -35.03 -19.05
N LEU A 311 10.87 -35.71 -18.67
CA LEU A 311 10.78 -37.18 -18.69
C LEU A 311 10.76 -37.77 -20.11
N THR A 312 10.46 -36.96 -21.13
CA THR A 312 10.53 -37.40 -22.55
C THR A 312 11.93 -37.24 -23.14
N ALA A 313 12.85 -36.55 -22.44
CA ALA A 313 14.20 -36.35 -22.92
C ALA A 313 15.05 -37.62 -22.76
N PRO A 314 15.93 -37.95 -23.72
CA PRO A 314 16.89 -39.03 -23.55
C PRO A 314 17.81 -38.75 -22.35
N ILE A 315 18.09 -39.78 -21.55
CA ILE A 315 18.92 -39.68 -20.36
C ILE A 315 20.32 -39.18 -20.77
N THR A 316 20.67 -37.98 -20.31
CA THR A 316 22.01 -37.42 -20.53
C THR A 316 22.88 -37.82 -19.34
N PRO A 317 24.08 -38.39 -19.54
CA PRO A 317 24.99 -38.72 -18.45
C PRO A 317 25.34 -37.48 -17.61
N PRO A 318 25.46 -37.61 -16.29
CA PRO A 318 25.83 -36.49 -15.43
C PRO A 318 27.19 -35.92 -15.86
N GLY A 319 27.25 -34.59 -16.07
CA GLY A 319 28.47 -33.88 -16.48
C GLY A 319 28.63 -33.61 -17.98
N GLN A 320 27.76 -34.15 -18.85
CA GLN A 320 27.77 -33.83 -20.28
C GLN A 320 26.79 -32.70 -20.62
N PRO A 321 27.15 -31.76 -21.52
CA PRO A 321 26.24 -30.74 -22.00
C PRO A 321 25.08 -31.39 -22.76
N VAL A 322 23.86 -30.91 -22.52
CA VAL A 322 22.65 -31.37 -23.22
C VAL A 322 22.85 -31.22 -24.72
N ASN A 323 22.59 -32.28 -25.48
CA ASN A 323 22.69 -32.26 -26.94
C ASN A 323 21.87 -31.09 -27.51
N PRO A 324 22.44 -30.20 -28.34
CA PRO A 324 21.74 -29.05 -28.92
C PRO A 324 20.43 -29.41 -29.65
N ALA A 325 20.38 -30.57 -30.30
CA ALA A 325 19.17 -31.05 -30.97
C ALA A 325 18.05 -31.39 -29.96
N VAL A 326 18.40 -32.02 -28.84
CA VAL A 326 17.47 -32.33 -27.74
C VAL A 326 17.00 -31.04 -27.08
N ALA A 327 17.91 -30.10 -26.81
CA ALA A 327 17.55 -28.79 -26.23
C ALA A 327 16.59 -28.01 -27.14
N ARG A 328 16.80 -28.06 -28.47
CA ARG A 328 15.90 -27.44 -29.45
C ARG A 328 14.54 -28.13 -29.48
N HIS A 329 14.50 -29.46 -29.48
CA HIS A 329 13.25 -30.23 -29.45
C HIS A 329 12.42 -29.92 -28.20
N LEU A 330 13.04 -29.97 -27.02
CA LEU A 330 12.39 -29.64 -25.75
C LEU A 330 11.92 -28.18 -25.71
N THR A 331 12.68 -27.25 -26.31
CA THR A 331 12.26 -25.86 -26.44
C THR A 331 11.02 -25.70 -27.31
N LEU A 332 10.94 -26.39 -28.44
CA LEU A 332 9.73 -26.38 -29.28
C LEU A 332 8.53 -26.99 -28.57
N ALA A 333 8.72 -28.11 -27.86
CA ALA A 333 7.68 -28.75 -27.07
C ALA A 333 7.19 -27.84 -25.93
N TYR A 334 8.11 -27.18 -25.23
CA TYR A 334 7.82 -26.15 -24.23
C TYR A 334 6.99 -24.99 -24.78
N HIS A 335 7.35 -24.49 -25.97
CA HIS A 335 6.57 -23.44 -26.63
C HIS A 335 5.15 -23.89 -26.93
N ALA A 336 4.97 -25.13 -27.40
CA ALA A 336 3.66 -25.66 -27.72
C ALA A 336 2.80 -25.92 -26.46
N THR A 337 3.34 -26.62 -25.47
CA THR A 337 2.56 -27.11 -24.33
C THR A 337 2.39 -26.06 -23.23
N VAL A 338 3.46 -25.37 -22.85
CA VAL A 338 3.44 -24.44 -21.72
C VAL A 338 3.11 -23.03 -22.17
N LEU A 339 3.86 -22.50 -23.13
CA LEU A 339 3.68 -21.09 -23.53
C LEU A 339 2.37 -20.87 -24.27
N ARG A 340 2.10 -21.63 -25.34
CA ARG A 340 0.84 -21.53 -26.07
C ARG A 340 -0.28 -22.29 -25.38
N GLY A 341 -0.06 -23.55 -24.98
CA GLY A 341 -1.12 -24.38 -24.40
C GLY A 341 -1.65 -23.91 -23.05
N ILE A 342 -0.77 -23.57 -22.10
CA ILE A 342 -1.16 -23.18 -20.74
C ILE A 342 -1.25 -21.66 -20.58
N LEU A 343 -0.20 -20.93 -20.94
CA LEU A 343 -0.07 -19.49 -20.67
C LEU A 343 -0.70 -18.61 -21.75
N GLN A 344 -0.92 -19.15 -22.95
CA GLN A 344 -1.44 -18.42 -24.12
C GLN A 344 -0.58 -17.19 -24.46
N VAL A 345 0.75 -17.36 -24.42
CA VAL A 345 1.75 -16.30 -24.70
C VAL A 345 2.69 -16.74 -25.81
N GLU A 346 2.99 -15.82 -26.73
CA GLU A 346 4.01 -16.05 -27.75
C GLU A 346 5.44 -15.94 -27.18
N PRO A 347 6.37 -16.84 -27.56
CA PRO A 347 7.75 -16.81 -27.04
C PRO A 347 8.47 -15.48 -27.24
N ALA A 348 8.16 -14.75 -28.31
CA ALA A 348 8.75 -13.45 -28.61
C ALA A 348 8.43 -12.38 -27.55
N ALA A 349 7.31 -12.49 -26.86
CA ALA A 349 6.90 -11.57 -25.81
C ALA A 349 7.65 -11.78 -24.48
N LEU A 350 8.42 -12.87 -24.36
CA LEU A 350 9.14 -13.21 -23.14
C LEU A 350 10.57 -12.65 -23.14
N PRO A 351 11.16 -12.40 -21.96
CA PRO A 351 12.59 -12.15 -21.81
C PRO A 351 13.43 -13.30 -22.39
N PRO A 352 14.63 -13.03 -22.95
CA PRO A 352 15.47 -14.06 -23.56
C PRO A 352 15.72 -15.28 -22.66
N ALA A 353 15.90 -15.05 -21.36
CA ALA A 353 16.12 -16.10 -20.36
C ALA A 353 14.95 -17.09 -20.20
N LEU A 354 13.75 -16.75 -20.67
CA LEU A 354 12.56 -17.61 -20.59
C LEU A 354 12.17 -18.19 -21.94
N ARG A 355 12.90 -17.89 -23.02
CA ARG A 355 12.61 -18.41 -24.36
C ARG A 355 13.13 -19.82 -24.58
N SER A 356 14.17 -20.23 -23.84
CA SER A 356 14.76 -21.56 -23.94
C SER A 356 14.25 -22.48 -22.83
N PHE A 357 14.03 -23.75 -23.14
CA PHE A 357 13.54 -24.71 -22.15
C PHE A 357 14.47 -24.87 -20.94
N PRO A 358 15.80 -25.05 -21.07
CA PRO A 358 16.67 -25.28 -19.92
C PRO A 358 16.67 -24.12 -18.92
N THR A 359 16.72 -22.88 -19.44
CA THR A 359 16.74 -21.69 -18.58
C THR A 359 15.36 -21.42 -17.97
N ALA A 360 14.27 -21.61 -18.71
CA ALA A 360 12.92 -21.53 -18.17
C ALA A 360 12.70 -22.59 -17.08
N LEU A 361 13.07 -23.85 -17.34
CA LEU A 361 12.95 -24.95 -16.39
C LEU A 361 13.64 -24.64 -15.07
N ALA A 362 14.87 -24.12 -15.10
CA ALA A 362 15.59 -23.73 -13.90
C ALA A 362 14.81 -22.69 -13.06
N ARG A 363 14.15 -21.71 -13.72
CA ARG A 363 13.33 -20.70 -13.03
C ARG A 363 12.05 -21.28 -12.44
N PHE A 364 11.34 -22.15 -13.17
CA PHE A 364 10.13 -22.81 -12.67
C PHE A 364 10.43 -23.78 -11.52
N ILE A 365 11.52 -24.54 -11.60
CA ILE A 365 11.99 -25.41 -10.52
C ILE A 365 12.38 -24.60 -9.29
N ALA A 366 13.03 -23.44 -9.46
CA ALA A 366 13.37 -22.56 -8.34
C ALA A 366 12.14 -21.93 -7.66
N LEU A 367 11.05 -21.71 -8.42
CA LEU A 367 9.79 -21.18 -7.89
C LEU A 367 9.03 -22.22 -7.05
N HIS A 368 8.97 -23.48 -7.50
CA HIS A 368 8.17 -24.53 -6.87
C HIS A 368 8.37 -24.69 -5.34
N PRO A 369 9.59 -24.77 -4.79
CA PRO A 369 9.81 -24.92 -3.34
C PRO A 369 9.47 -23.65 -2.55
N ARG A 370 9.19 -22.52 -3.21
CA ARG A 370 8.73 -21.28 -2.56
C ARG A 370 7.24 -21.30 -2.28
N LEU A 371 6.51 -22.27 -2.84
CA LEU A 371 5.07 -22.43 -2.66
C LEU A 371 4.78 -23.46 -1.56
N PRO A 372 3.78 -23.23 -0.69
CA PRO A 372 3.40 -24.20 0.33
C PRO A 372 3.00 -25.56 -0.31
N PRO A 373 3.62 -26.68 0.08
CA PRO A 373 3.38 -27.99 -0.57
C PRO A 373 1.91 -28.41 -0.55
N ALA A 374 1.22 -28.16 0.57
CA ALA A 374 -0.20 -28.49 0.70
C ALA A 374 -1.09 -27.69 -0.26
N TRP A 375 -0.71 -26.45 -0.59
CA TRP A 375 -1.42 -25.62 -1.56
C TRP A 375 -1.16 -26.08 -2.99
N CYS A 376 0.08 -26.48 -3.29
CA CYS A 376 0.43 -27.10 -4.57
C CYS A 376 -0.36 -28.40 -4.79
N ALA A 377 -0.46 -29.24 -3.76
CA ALA A 377 -1.25 -30.48 -3.82
C ALA A 377 -2.73 -30.19 -4.09
N ALA A 378 -3.34 -29.29 -3.31
CA ALA A 378 -4.75 -28.91 -3.49
C ALA A 378 -5.03 -28.29 -4.87
N ALA A 379 -4.14 -27.44 -5.37
CA ALA A 379 -4.24 -26.89 -6.72
C ALA A 379 -4.04 -27.96 -7.81
N GLY A 380 -3.15 -28.92 -7.59
CA GLY A 380 -2.92 -30.05 -8.50
C GLY A 380 -4.14 -30.95 -8.64
N VAL A 381 -4.87 -31.20 -7.55
CA VAL A 381 -6.15 -31.93 -7.60
C VAL A 381 -7.12 -31.22 -8.54
N VAL A 382 -7.34 -29.92 -8.37
CA VAL A 382 -8.24 -29.13 -9.24
C VAL A 382 -7.80 -29.17 -10.71
N ALA A 383 -6.49 -29.12 -10.97
CA ALA A 383 -5.95 -29.14 -12.33
C ALA A 383 -6.31 -30.43 -13.10
N ASN A 384 -6.58 -31.53 -12.40
CA ASN A 384 -6.84 -32.86 -12.96
C ASN A 384 -8.31 -33.29 -12.94
N VAL A 385 -9.21 -32.50 -12.33
CA VAL A 385 -10.65 -32.81 -12.20
C VAL A 385 -11.41 -32.39 -13.47
N PRO A 386 -12.48 -33.12 -13.88
CA PRO A 386 -13.38 -32.69 -14.96
C PRO A 386 -13.97 -31.29 -14.68
N GLY A 387 -13.77 -30.36 -15.61
CA GLY A 387 -14.10 -28.93 -15.42
C GLY A 387 -12.91 -28.05 -15.01
N GLY A 388 -11.77 -28.66 -14.62
CA GLY A 388 -10.48 -27.99 -14.42
C GLY A 388 -10.57 -26.73 -13.56
N ALA A 389 -10.12 -25.60 -14.11
CA ALA A 389 -10.14 -24.30 -13.43
C ALA A 389 -11.54 -23.83 -12.99
N ALA A 390 -12.62 -24.30 -13.63
CA ALA A 390 -13.99 -23.92 -13.30
C ALA A 390 -14.49 -24.55 -11.99
N ALA A 391 -13.85 -25.61 -11.51
CA ALA A 391 -14.14 -26.22 -10.21
C ALA A 391 -13.56 -25.40 -9.04
N ALA A 392 -12.64 -24.47 -9.30
CA ALA A 392 -12.10 -23.57 -8.28
C ALA A 392 -13.00 -22.34 -8.08
N PRO A 393 -13.13 -21.85 -6.83
CA PRO A 393 -13.76 -20.55 -6.56
C PRO A 393 -13.14 -19.44 -7.40
N ALA A 394 -13.98 -18.51 -7.90
CA ALA A 394 -13.52 -17.38 -8.69
C ALA A 394 -12.48 -16.53 -7.93
N ALA A 395 -11.50 -15.97 -8.64
CA ALA A 395 -10.39 -15.23 -8.02
C ALA A 395 -10.83 -14.13 -7.00
N PRO A 396 -11.89 -13.33 -7.24
CA PRO A 396 -12.35 -12.36 -6.24
C PRO A 396 -12.85 -12.97 -4.92
N VAL A 397 -13.40 -14.18 -4.96
CA VAL A 397 -13.78 -14.94 -3.76
C VAL A 397 -12.53 -15.37 -2.99
N VAL A 398 -11.50 -15.81 -3.72
CA VAL A 398 -10.21 -16.18 -3.12
C VAL A 398 -9.54 -14.97 -2.47
N TRP A 399 -9.55 -13.79 -3.11
CA TRP A 399 -9.01 -12.57 -2.49
C TRP A 399 -9.71 -12.24 -1.17
N SER A 400 -11.03 -12.38 -1.15
CA SER A 400 -11.85 -12.15 0.05
C SER A 400 -11.51 -13.11 1.18
N LEU A 401 -11.31 -14.41 0.85
CA LEU A 401 -10.86 -15.42 1.79
C LEU A 401 -9.52 -15.02 2.43
N LEU A 402 -8.55 -14.60 1.63
CA LEU A 402 -7.20 -14.26 2.10
C LEU A 402 -7.20 -13.02 2.99
N LEU A 403 -7.93 -11.98 2.59
CA LEU A 403 -8.00 -10.72 3.33
C LEU A 403 -8.59 -10.90 4.73
N ARG A 404 -9.49 -11.88 4.93
CA ARG A 404 -10.05 -12.21 6.26
C ARG A 404 -9.01 -12.80 7.22
N HIS A 405 -7.93 -13.38 6.70
CA HIS A 405 -6.86 -14.00 7.48
C HIS A 405 -5.67 -13.07 7.70
N LEU A 406 -5.77 -11.79 7.34
CA LEU A 406 -4.70 -10.81 7.52
C LEU A 406 -5.05 -9.83 8.64
N GLY A 407 -4.03 -9.41 9.39
CA GLY A 407 -4.19 -8.38 10.41
C GLY A 407 -2.91 -8.14 11.21
N TRP A 408 -3.06 -7.61 12.41
CA TRP A 408 -1.95 -7.33 13.31
C TRP A 408 -2.22 -7.86 14.71
N ARG A 409 -1.17 -8.25 15.43
CA ARG A 409 -1.23 -8.56 16.87
C ARG A 409 -0.55 -7.47 17.68
N LEU A 410 -1.22 -7.00 18.73
CA LEU A 410 -0.69 -6.07 19.71
C LEU A 410 -0.84 -6.69 21.10
N GLY A 411 0.22 -7.35 21.58
CA GLY A 411 0.11 -8.21 22.76
C GLY A 411 -0.93 -9.31 22.54
N THR A 412 -1.94 -9.36 23.39
CA THR A 412 -3.07 -10.30 23.29
C THR A 412 -4.14 -9.86 22.30
N THR A 413 -4.16 -8.59 21.88
CA THR A 413 -5.21 -8.04 21.00
C THR A 413 -4.93 -8.36 19.53
N VAL A 414 -5.90 -8.96 18.85
CA VAL A 414 -5.90 -9.15 17.40
C VAL A 414 -6.70 -8.03 16.75
N ILE A 415 -6.12 -7.41 15.71
CA ILE A 415 -6.80 -6.37 14.92
C ILE A 415 -6.84 -6.87 13.47
N PRO A 416 -8.00 -7.38 13.01
CA PRO A 416 -8.19 -7.77 11.62
C PRO A 416 -7.97 -6.61 10.65
N LEU A 417 -7.42 -6.90 9.47
CA LEU A 417 -7.17 -5.92 8.43
C LEU A 417 -8.44 -5.17 8.03
N LEU A 418 -9.54 -5.91 7.86
CA LEU A 418 -10.80 -5.40 7.33
C LEU A 418 -11.57 -4.51 8.32
N THR A 419 -11.21 -4.53 9.60
CA THR A 419 -11.81 -3.71 10.66
C THR A 419 -10.87 -2.60 11.14
N LEU A 420 -9.78 -2.35 10.41
CA LEU A 420 -8.78 -1.35 10.77
C LEU A 420 -9.40 0.05 10.86
N THR A 421 -9.37 0.61 12.06
CA THR A 421 -9.79 1.99 12.33
C THR A 421 -8.60 2.95 12.39
N VAL A 422 -8.89 4.25 12.21
CA VAL A 422 -7.88 5.32 12.35
C VAL A 422 -7.24 5.29 13.74
N LYS A 423 -8.03 5.04 14.80
CA LYS A 423 -7.56 4.94 16.18
C LYS A 423 -6.55 3.80 16.36
N GLN A 424 -6.74 2.69 15.66
CA GLN A 424 -5.82 1.54 15.70
C GLN A 424 -4.60 1.72 14.80
N ALA A 425 -4.71 2.44 13.69
CA ALA A 425 -3.61 2.67 12.74
C ALA A 425 -2.65 3.79 13.21
N THR A 426 -3.18 4.89 13.74
CA THR A 426 -2.41 6.07 14.18
C THR A 426 -1.21 5.73 15.10
N PRO A 427 -1.39 5.02 16.22
CA PRO A 427 -0.27 4.72 17.12
C PRO A 427 0.76 3.75 16.52
N ARG A 428 0.40 2.97 15.50
CA ARG A 428 1.31 1.99 14.87
C ARG A 428 2.37 2.60 13.98
N HIS A 429 2.13 3.83 13.51
CA HIS A 429 3.15 4.60 12.79
C HIS A 429 4.26 5.15 13.71
N ARG A 430 4.10 5.08 15.04
CA ARG A 430 4.96 5.79 16.01
C ARG A 430 6.17 5.02 16.55
N LEU A 431 6.42 3.76 16.19
CA LEU A 431 7.42 2.97 16.94
C LEU A 431 8.76 2.76 16.23
N PRO A 432 9.84 3.42 16.68
CA PRO A 432 11.05 2.68 17.04
C PRO A 432 10.70 1.73 18.19
N ARG A 433 10.99 0.43 18.03
CA ARG A 433 10.66 -0.65 19.00
C ARG A 433 10.96 -0.32 20.48
N ARG A 434 11.96 0.53 20.76
CA ARG A 434 12.44 0.83 22.12
C ARG A 434 11.43 1.52 23.06
N LEU A 435 10.61 2.46 22.56
CA LEU A 435 9.71 3.24 23.42
C LEU A 435 8.48 2.45 23.89
N TRP A 436 8.02 1.47 23.12
CA TRP A 436 6.91 0.60 23.54
C TRP A 436 7.30 -0.29 24.71
N ASP A 437 8.52 -0.82 24.70
CA ASP A 437 9.03 -1.67 25.77
C ASP A 437 9.34 -0.86 27.05
N GLU A 438 9.62 0.43 26.91
CA GLU A 438 9.81 1.36 28.04
C GLU A 438 8.47 1.78 28.67
N CYS A 439 7.46 2.11 27.86
CA CYS A 439 6.10 2.33 28.36
C CYS A 439 5.49 1.07 28.98
N LYS A 440 5.78 -0.12 28.44
CA LYS A 440 5.39 -1.40 29.05
C LYS A 440 6.08 -1.62 30.40
N ARG A 441 7.38 -1.37 30.51
CA ARG A 441 8.14 -1.51 31.76
C ARG A 441 7.61 -0.58 32.86
N LEU A 442 7.29 0.66 32.50
CA LEU A 442 6.69 1.65 33.42
C LEU A 442 5.26 1.27 33.82
N ALA A 443 4.46 0.72 32.89
CA ALA A 443 3.10 0.27 33.19
C ALA A 443 3.03 -1.05 33.96
N SER A 444 4.07 -1.90 33.89
CA SER A 444 4.14 -3.17 34.62
C SER A 444 4.68 -3.04 36.06
N GLY A 445 4.98 -1.83 36.53
CA GLY A 445 5.46 -1.60 37.90
C GLY A 445 6.79 -2.27 38.25
N VAL A 446 7.57 -2.68 37.25
CA VAL A 446 8.89 -3.30 37.48
C VAL A 446 9.89 -2.18 37.69
N GLY A 447 10.24 -1.95 38.95
CA GLY A 447 11.12 -0.88 39.41
C GLY A 447 12.45 -0.81 38.64
N ALA A 448 12.95 0.41 38.47
CA ALA A 448 14.29 0.66 37.94
C ALA A 448 15.33 -0.08 38.81
N PRO A 449 16.40 -0.63 38.21
CA PRO A 449 17.47 -1.25 38.98
C PRO A 449 18.13 -0.17 39.84
N GLU A 450 18.11 -0.41 41.14
CA GLU A 450 18.86 0.30 42.17
C GLU A 450 20.34 0.36 41.73
N GLN A 451 20.81 1.53 41.30
CA GLN A 451 22.24 1.78 41.17
C GLN A 451 22.82 1.80 42.58
N ARG A 452 23.30 0.64 43.06
CA ARG A 452 24.18 0.58 44.21
C ARG A 452 25.43 1.37 43.89
N ARG A 453 25.61 2.47 44.62
CA ARG A 453 26.90 3.11 44.82
C ARG A 453 27.85 2.08 45.43
N ALA A 454 28.98 1.87 44.77
CA ALA A 454 30.27 1.59 45.38
C ALA A 454 31.28 2.50 44.67
#